data_AF-A0A166J0P5-F1
#
_entry.id   AF-A0A166J0P5-F1
#
_cell.length_a   1.000
_cell.length_b   1.000
_cell.length_c   1.000
_cell.angle_alpha   90.00
_cell.angle_beta   90.00
_cell.angle_gamma   90.00
#
_symmetry.space_group_name_H-M   'P 1'
#
loop_
_entity.id
_entity.type
_entity.pdbx_description
1 polymer ?
#
loop_
_entity_poly.entity_id
_entity_poly.type
_entity_poly.pdbx_seq_one_letter_code
_entity_poly.pdbx_strand_id
1 'polypeptide(L)'
;MPSDAPQPANHGFILQGTDKLFFGHLALYKVEAHQWQLVISGDVPSDIMEKIRAQRKKDPKSYLFLTNKIPTLLQDLLDAKQFEALIYVGIPKGATDPPPIIYNFKLTNIKVLSETSLLKQELIPYPRFTMPFYVYGTEKQRHIQHVLTEYKNIQLMSDQVTISGVKFAGEGPVYAHFNLPESAMQPFPEKVPDNFFFSPGRVFTSVTFSKDLDARQIIGWGNVTLGQTVFIDSSTINYVPKAGEGGHPPGHLSL
;
A
#
# COMPACT_ATOMS: atom_id res chain seq x y z
N MET A 1 21.83 14.47 10.02
CA MET A 1 22.47 13.21 9.59
C MET A 1 22.72 13.37 8.11
N PRO A 2 23.92 13.10 7.58
CA PRO A 2 24.04 12.93 6.14
C PRO A 2 23.10 11.79 5.76
N SER A 3 22.23 11.98 4.77
CA SER A 3 21.56 10.83 4.15
C SER A 3 22.68 10.01 3.53
N ASP A 4 22.87 8.78 3.99
CA ASP A 4 23.64 7.81 3.22
C ASP A 4 22.97 7.65 1.84
N ALA A 5 23.62 7.02 0.87
CA ALA A 5 22.92 6.70 -0.38
C ALA A 5 21.92 5.56 -0.10
N PRO A 6 20.79 5.48 -0.83
CA PRO A 6 19.82 4.40 -0.63
C PRO A 6 20.52 3.06 -0.88
N GLN A 7 20.33 2.12 0.05
CA GLN A 7 20.93 0.79 -0.02
C GLN A 7 19.98 -0.22 -0.66
N PRO A 8 20.49 -1.27 -1.34
CA PRO A 8 19.66 -2.38 -1.80
C PRO A 8 18.88 -3.01 -0.65
N ALA A 9 17.60 -3.27 -0.85
CA ALA A 9 16.70 -3.80 0.18
C ALA A 9 15.61 -4.72 -0.40
N ASN A 10 14.87 -5.37 0.50
CA ASN A 10 13.67 -6.12 0.18
C ASN A 10 12.46 -5.21 0.36
N HIS A 11 11.86 -4.84 -0.76
CA HIS A 11 10.71 -3.96 -0.85
C HIS A 11 9.44 -4.77 -0.72
N GLY A 12 8.70 -4.46 0.34
CA GLY A 12 7.45 -5.11 0.66
C GLY A 12 6.24 -4.44 0.00
N PHE A 13 5.30 -5.23 -0.47
CA PHE A 13 4.07 -4.76 -1.08
C PHE A 13 2.85 -5.54 -0.59
N ILE A 14 1.74 -4.85 -0.35
CA ILE A 14 0.44 -5.47 -0.18
C ILE A 14 -0.16 -5.76 -1.55
N LEU A 15 -0.41 -7.04 -1.83
CA LEU A 15 -0.98 -7.51 -3.08
C LEU A 15 -2.49 -7.34 -3.09
N GLN A 16 -3.01 -6.72 -4.14
CA GLN A 16 -4.43 -6.41 -4.37
C GLN A 16 -4.89 -6.93 -5.74
N GLY A 17 -6.16 -7.32 -5.82
CA GLY A 17 -6.79 -7.79 -7.06
C GLY A 17 -6.67 -9.30 -7.34
N THR A 18 -7.50 -9.74 -8.29
CA THR A 18 -7.64 -11.13 -8.78
C THR A 18 -8.01 -11.23 -10.26
N ASP A 19 -8.38 -10.13 -10.91
CA ASP A 19 -8.47 -10.04 -12.37
C ASP A 19 -7.16 -9.53 -12.97
N LYS A 20 -6.60 -8.46 -12.37
CA LYS A 20 -5.26 -7.91 -12.57
C LYS A 20 -4.65 -7.60 -11.20
N LEU A 21 -3.33 -7.68 -11.08
CA LEU A 21 -2.65 -7.45 -9.81
C LEU A 21 -2.13 -6.01 -9.68
N PHE A 22 -2.32 -5.47 -8.49
CA PHE A 22 -1.80 -4.19 -8.04
C PHE A 22 -1.08 -4.37 -6.69
N PHE A 23 -0.12 -3.50 -6.41
CA PHE A 23 0.80 -3.65 -5.30
C PHE A 23 1.04 -2.29 -4.64
N GLY A 24 0.59 -2.13 -3.39
CA GLY A 24 0.86 -0.95 -2.57
C GLY A 24 2.12 -1.16 -1.73
N HIS A 25 3.14 -0.32 -1.93
CA HIS A 25 4.42 -0.42 -1.23
C HIS A 25 4.29 -0.11 0.26
N LEU A 26 5.01 -0.86 1.10
CA LEU A 26 5.14 -0.60 2.53
C LEU A 26 6.20 0.48 2.77
N ALA A 27 5.73 1.72 2.92
CA ALA A 27 6.59 2.89 3.05
C ALA A 27 7.04 3.12 4.51
N LEU A 28 8.27 3.59 4.69
CA LEU A 28 8.83 3.97 5.99
C LEU A 28 9.46 5.36 5.90
N TYR A 29 9.04 6.30 6.75
CA TYR A 29 9.53 7.69 6.66
C TYR A 29 11.00 7.87 6.99
N LYS A 30 11.60 6.99 7.80
CA LYS A 30 12.97 7.15 8.31
C LYS A 30 13.91 6.01 7.89
N VAL A 31 13.52 5.22 6.89
CA VAL A 31 14.38 4.21 6.23
C VAL A 31 14.46 4.54 4.75
N GLU A 32 15.61 5.04 4.31
CA GLU A 32 15.80 5.64 2.99
C GLU A 32 15.37 4.74 1.83
N ALA A 33 15.72 3.45 1.88
CA ALA A 33 15.33 2.47 0.86
C ALA A 33 13.80 2.36 0.69
N HIS A 34 13.03 2.71 1.73
CA HIS A 34 11.57 2.60 1.77
C HIS A 34 10.85 3.95 1.87
N GLN A 35 11.54 5.08 1.64
CA GLN A 35 10.99 6.44 1.70
C GLN A 35 10.13 6.81 0.46
N TRP A 36 9.32 5.87 0.00
CA TRP A 36 8.50 6.01 -1.20
C TRP A 36 7.10 5.50 -0.94
N GLN A 37 6.10 6.35 -1.22
CA GLN A 37 4.75 5.89 -1.43
C GLN A 37 4.59 5.51 -2.90
N LEU A 38 4.33 4.23 -3.15
CA LEU A 38 4.35 3.66 -4.49
C LEU A 38 3.17 2.70 -4.68
N VAL A 39 2.53 2.82 -5.84
CA VAL A 39 1.55 1.85 -6.36
C VAL A 39 2.04 1.38 -7.72
N ILE A 40 2.22 0.06 -7.87
CA ILE A 40 2.54 -0.57 -9.16
C ILE A 40 1.47 -1.59 -9.56
N SER A 41 1.41 -1.90 -10.84
CA SER A 41 0.78 -3.11 -11.37
C SER A 41 1.81 -3.96 -12.09
N GLY A 42 1.52 -5.24 -12.28
CA GLY A 42 2.39 -6.16 -13.01
C GLY A 42 1.72 -7.49 -13.26
N ASP A 43 2.37 -8.30 -14.08
CA ASP A 43 1.89 -9.60 -14.52
C ASP A 43 2.64 -10.73 -13.81
N VAL A 44 1.92 -11.80 -13.51
CA VAL A 44 2.47 -13.06 -13.01
C VAL A 44 2.07 -14.20 -13.96
N PRO A 45 2.81 -15.32 -13.99
CA PRO A 45 2.40 -16.50 -14.74
C PRO A 45 0.99 -16.97 -14.35
N SER A 46 0.28 -17.63 -15.28
CA SER A 46 -1.12 -18.03 -15.07
C SER A 46 -1.30 -18.99 -13.89
N ASP A 47 -0.38 -19.93 -13.68
CA ASP A 47 -0.42 -20.87 -12.55
C ASP A 47 -0.21 -20.14 -11.20
N ILE A 48 0.59 -19.07 -11.20
CA ILE A 48 0.78 -18.20 -10.04
C ILE A 48 -0.50 -17.41 -9.76
N MET A 49 -1.14 -16.88 -10.79
CA MET A 49 -2.43 -16.18 -10.66
C MET A 49 -3.52 -17.11 -10.11
N GLU A 50 -3.56 -18.37 -10.53
CA GLU A 50 -4.47 -19.38 -10.00
C GLU A 50 -4.21 -19.68 -8.52
N LYS A 51 -2.94 -19.81 -8.10
CA LYS A 51 -2.56 -19.98 -6.69
C LYS A 51 -3.00 -18.78 -5.84
N ILE A 52 -2.83 -17.55 -6.34
CA ILE A 52 -3.29 -16.33 -5.67
C ILE A 52 -4.81 -16.35 -5.47
N ARG A 53 -5.57 -16.67 -6.53
CA ARG A 53 -7.03 -16.77 -6.49
C ARG A 53 -7.48 -17.86 -5.51
N ALA A 54 -6.82 -19.02 -5.52
CA ALA A 54 -7.11 -20.12 -4.60
C ALA A 54 -6.86 -19.72 -3.14
N GLN A 55 -5.74 -19.04 -2.86
CA GLN A 55 -5.43 -18.57 -1.50
C GLN A 55 -6.43 -17.53 -1.01
N ARG A 56 -6.83 -16.57 -1.85
CA ARG A 56 -7.87 -15.58 -1.48
C ARG A 56 -9.23 -16.21 -1.23
N LYS A 57 -9.58 -17.27 -1.98
CA LYS A 57 -10.82 -18.03 -1.73
C LYS A 57 -10.75 -18.79 -0.39
N LYS A 58 -9.57 -19.32 -0.05
CA LYS A 58 -9.34 -20.05 1.20
C LYS A 58 -9.37 -19.13 2.43
N ASP A 59 -8.75 -17.96 2.34
CA ASP A 59 -8.71 -16.98 3.42
C ASP A 59 -9.00 -15.55 2.89
N PRO A 60 -10.28 -15.18 2.76
CA PRO A 60 -10.69 -13.91 2.18
C PRO A 60 -10.47 -12.69 3.08
N LYS A 61 -9.99 -12.89 4.33
CA LYS A 61 -9.73 -11.80 5.27
C LYS A 61 -8.23 -11.50 5.40
N SER A 62 -7.38 -12.50 5.15
CA SER A 62 -5.94 -12.28 5.08
C SER A 62 -5.55 -11.37 3.92
N TYR A 63 -4.49 -10.59 4.13
CA TYR A 63 -3.78 -9.91 3.05
C TYR A 63 -2.59 -10.75 2.59
N LEU A 64 -2.28 -10.64 1.31
CA LEU A 64 -1.09 -11.25 0.72
C LEU A 64 0.01 -10.21 0.63
N PHE A 65 1.22 -10.62 0.99
CA PHE A 65 2.42 -9.80 0.98
C PHE A 65 3.36 -10.29 -0.11
N LEU A 66 3.81 -9.40 -0.99
CA LEU A 66 4.81 -9.68 -2.00
C LEU A 66 6.11 -8.95 -1.66
N THR A 67 7.24 -9.61 -1.84
CA THR A 67 8.57 -8.99 -1.75
C THR A 67 9.47 -9.46 -2.90
N ASN A 68 10.42 -8.63 -3.31
CA ASN A 68 11.53 -9.12 -4.12
C ASN A 68 12.37 -10.13 -3.32
N LYS A 69 12.89 -11.13 -4.03
CA LYS A 69 13.69 -12.22 -3.46
C LYS A 69 15.15 -11.81 -3.20
N ILE A 70 15.72 -10.98 -4.06
CA ILE A 70 17.10 -10.53 -3.97
C ILE A 70 17.07 -9.05 -3.56
N PRO A 71 17.77 -8.62 -2.50
CA PRO A 71 17.87 -7.21 -2.14
C PRO A 71 18.32 -6.36 -3.34
N THR A 72 17.60 -5.27 -3.64
CA THR A 72 17.84 -4.45 -4.85
C THR A 72 17.40 -3.01 -4.57
N LEU A 73 17.96 -2.01 -5.28
CA LEU A 73 17.44 -0.65 -5.19
C LEU A 73 16.03 -0.58 -5.77
N LEU A 74 15.15 0.21 -5.17
CA LEU A 74 13.76 0.32 -5.64
C LEU A 74 13.72 0.77 -7.11
N GLN A 75 14.54 1.76 -7.48
CA GLN A 75 14.60 2.27 -8.85
C GLN A 75 15.06 1.21 -9.85
N ASP A 76 16.06 0.39 -9.50
CA ASP A 76 16.53 -0.69 -10.38
C ASP A 76 15.41 -1.72 -10.65
N LEU A 77 14.57 -2.02 -9.66
CA LEU A 77 13.41 -2.90 -9.84
C LEU A 77 12.37 -2.28 -10.79
N LEU A 78 12.12 -0.98 -10.67
CA LEU A 78 11.17 -0.24 -11.51
C LEU A 78 11.68 -0.11 -12.95
N ASP A 79 12.97 0.19 -13.13
CA ASP A 79 13.61 0.34 -14.44
C ASP A 79 13.71 -0.99 -15.17
N ALA A 80 14.05 -2.07 -14.47
CA ALA A 80 14.06 -3.43 -15.03
C ALA A 80 12.66 -3.91 -15.43
N LYS A 81 11.61 -3.34 -14.84
CA LYS A 81 10.19 -3.72 -15.01
C LYS A 81 9.87 -5.18 -14.71
N GLN A 82 10.74 -5.85 -13.98
CA GLN A 82 10.57 -7.23 -13.53
C GLN A 82 11.49 -7.56 -12.37
N PHE A 83 11.10 -8.51 -11.54
CA PHE A 83 11.97 -9.10 -10.53
C PHE A 83 11.48 -10.46 -10.04
N GLU A 84 12.39 -11.27 -9.48
CA GLU A 84 12.01 -12.51 -8.79
C GLU A 84 11.31 -12.18 -7.48
N ALA A 85 10.13 -12.76 -7.27
CA ALA A 85 9.26 -12.41 -6.15
C ALA A 85 8.90 -13.62 -5.28
N LEU A 86 8.56 -13.33 -4.03
CA LEU A 86 8.02 -14.25 -3.04
C LEU A 86 6.67 -13.71 -2.55
N ILE A 87 5.70 -14.59 -2.29
CA ILE A 87 4.40 -14.23 -1.72
C ILE A 87 4.16 -14.97 -0.41
N TYR A 88 3.72 -14.24 0.60
CA TYR A 88 3.35 -14.72 1.93
C TYR A 88 1.88 -14.41 2.24
N VAL A 89 1.32 -15.15 3.19
CA VAL A 89 0.08 -14.75 3.88
C VAL A 89 0.50 -13.92 5.09
N GLY A 90 0.06 -12.67 5.16
CA GLY A 90 0.56 -11.72 6.16
C GLY A 90 2.00 -11.26 5.86
N ILE A 91 2.50 -10.34 6.69
CA ILE A 91 3.91 -9.93 6.66
C ILE A 91 4.69 -10.86 7.61
N PRO A 92 5.71 -11.57 7.12
CA PRO A 92 6.61 -12.34 7.98
C PRO A 92 7.33 -11.40 8.96
N LYS A 93 7.45 -11.82 10.22
CA LYS A 93 8.03 -11.11 11.36
C LYS A 93 9.38 -11.68 11.80
N GLY A 94 9.82 -12.81 11.23
CA GLY A 94 11.15 -13.36 11.46
C GLY A 94 11.31 -14.80 10.97
N ALA A 95 12.45 -15.42 11.30
CA ALA A 95 12.85 -16.75 10.82
C ALA A 95 11.95 -17.91 11.28
N THR A 96 11.04 -17.68 12.24
CA THR A 96 10.11 -18.69 12.74
C THR A 96 8.74 -18.64 12.05
N ASP A 97 8.49 -17.61 11.22
CA ASP A 97 7.26 -17.52 10.46
C ASP A 97 7.23 -18.53 9.30
N PRO A 98 6.01 -18.89 8.83
CA PRO A 98 5.87 -19.80 7.72
C PRO A 98 6.65 -19.33 6.46
N PRO A 99 7.21 -20.28 5.68
CA PRO A 99 7.86 -19.96 4.42
C PRO A 99 6.87 -19.34 3.41
N PRO A 100 7.37 -18.71 2.32
CA PRO A 100 6.50 -18.17 1.30
C PRO A 100 5.58 -19.25 0.73
N ILE A 101 4.31 -18.91 0.58
CA ILE A 101 3.30 -19.82 0.02
C ILE A 101 3.40 -19.93 -1.51
N ILE A 102 4.02 -18.94 -2.15
CA ILE A 102 4.28 -18.92 -3.59
C ILE A 102 5.67 -18.32 -3.82
N TYR A 103 6.49 -19.01 -4.59
CA TYR A 103 7.89 -18.66 -4.86
C TYR A 103 8.29 -19.17 -6.26
N ASN A 104 9.53 -18.88 -6.68
CA ASN A 104 10.09 -19.25 -8.00
C ASN A 104 9.29 -18.70 -9.20
N PHE A 105 8.89 -17.44 -9.13
CA PHE A 105 8.28 -16.73 -10.26
C PHE A 105 8.85 -15.32 -10.37
N LYS A 106 8.63 -14.69 -11.53
CA LYS A 106 8.91 -13.27 -11.74
C LYS A 106 7.61 -12.49 -11.81
N LEU A 107 7.57 -11.34 -11.14
CA LEU A 107 6.66 -10.27 -11.51
C LEU A 107 7.25 -9.59 -12.74
N THR A 108 6.45 -9.36 -13.79
CA THR A 108 6.90 -8.74 -15.04
C THR A 108 5.96 -7.63 -15.48
N ASN A 109 6.30 -6.91 -16.56
CA ASN A 109 5.49 -5.83 -17.13
C ASN A 109 5.08 -4.78 -16.10
N ILE A 110 5.98 -4.45 -15.18
CA ILE A 110 5.69 -3.52 -14.10
C ILE A 110 5.33 -2.16 -14.69
N LYS A 111 4.21 -1.60 -14.22
CA LYS A 111 3.76 -0.23 -14.51
C LYS A 111 3.59 0.51 -13.20
N VAL A 112 4.24 1.67 -13.10
CA VAL A 112 4.06 2.61 -11.99
C VAL A 112 2.77 3.38 -12.21
N LEU A 113 1.84 3.30 -11.25
CA LEU A 113 0.61 4.09 -11.24
C LEU A 113 0.78 5.37 -10.43
N SER A 114 1.52 5.28 -9.33
CA SER A 114 1.86 6.41 -8.47
C SER A 114 3.22 6.17 -7.84
N GLU A 115 4.06 7.18 -7.83
CA GLU A 115 5.37 7.16 -7.18
C GLU A 115 5.60 8.53 -6.58
N THR A 116 5.70 8.60 -5.26
CA THR A 116 5.94 9.86 -4.56
C THR A 116 6.92 9.64 -3.42
N SER A 117 7.93 10.50 -3.34
CA SER A 117 8.89 10.47 -2.24
C SER A 117 8.25 10.96 -0.95
N LEU A 118 8.44 10.22 0.14
CA LEU A 118 7.99 10.61 1.48
C LEU A 118 8.67 11.89 1.96
N LEU A 119 9.88 12.20 1.49
CA LEU A 119 10.57 13.46 1.80
C LEU A 119 9.84 14.69 1.24
N LYS A 120 9.11 14.52 0.13
CA LYS A 120 8.25 15.58 -0.42
C LYS A 120 6.89 15.60 0.28
N GLN A 121 6.33 14.42 0.55
CA GLN A 121 5.01 14.30 1.19
C GLN A 121 5.00 14.78 2.63
N GLU A 122 6.11 14.62 3.36
CA GLU A 122 6.18 15.09 4.76
C GLU A 122 6.09 16.62 4.89
N LEU A 123 6.19 17.36 3.78
CA LEU A 123 6.00 18.81 3.71
C LEU A 123 4.52 19.21 3.52
N ILE A 124 3.64 18.25 3.20
CA ILE A 124 2.21 18.49 3.02
C ILE A 124 1.56 18.32 4.40
N PRO A 125 0.90 19.35 4.96
CA PRO A 125 0.27 19.25 6.27
C PRO A 125 -0.90 18.26 6.24
N TYR A 126 -1.20 17.64 7.38
CA TYR A 126 -2.38 16.78 7.49
C TYR A 126 -3.66 17.51 7.03
N PRO A 127 -4.49 16.89 6.17
CA PRO A 127 -5.72 17.51 5.74
C PRO A 127 -6.71 17.69 6.90
N ARG A 128 -7.30 18.89 6.98
CA ARG A 128 -8.11 19.31 8.14
C ARG A 128 -9.51 18.74 8.19
N PHE A 129 -10.09 18.45 7.04
CA PHE A 129 -11.50 18.09 6.90
C PHE A 129 -11.70 16.70 6.27
N THR A 130 -10.66 16.17 5.62
CA THR A 130 -10.73 14.95 4.85
C THR A 130 -9.53 14.05 5.12
N MET A 131 -9.64 12.80 4.68
CA MET A 131 -8.53 11.83 4.62
C MET A 131 -8.48 11.32 3.19
N PRO A 132 -7.43 11.66 2.41
CA PRO A 132 -7.33 11.32 1.00
C PRO A 132 -6.81 9.89 0.79
N PHE A 133 -7.40 9.20 -0.17
CA PHE A 133 -6.97 7.87 -0.62
C PHE A 133 -6.73 7.89 -2.13
N TYR A 134 -5.65 7.26 -2.58
CA TYR A 134 -5.57 6.81 -3.97
C TYR A 134 -6.62 5.74 -4.22
N VAL A 135 -7.27 5.82 -5.37
CA VAL A 135 -8.17 4.79 -5.90
C VAL A 135 -7.63 4.34 -7.24
N TYR A 136 -7.36 3.04 -7.35
CA TYR A 136 -6.80 2.42 -8.55
C TYR A 136 -7.42 1.04 -8.76
N GLY A 137 -7.04 0.35 -9.84
CA GLY A 137 -7.54 -0.99 -10.16
C GLY A 137 -8.23 -1.04 -11.51
N THR A 138 -8.89 -2.15 -11.84
CA THR A 138 -9.68 -2.26 -13.06
C THR A 138 -11.09 -1.69 -12.86
N GLU A 139 -11.90 -1.65 -13.92
CA GLU A 139 -13.33 -1.33 -13.77
C GLU A 139 -14.10 -2.37 -12.95
N LYS A 140 -13.60 -3.61 -12.87
CA LYS A 140 -14.22 -4.70 -12.11
C LYS A 140 -13.77 -4.74 -10.66
N GLN A 141 -12.52 -4.39 -10.39
CA GLN A 141 -11.91 -4.46 -9.06
C GLN A 141 -11.16 -3.17 -8.78
N ARG A 142 -11.69 -2.39 -7.83
CA ARG A 142 -11.05 -1.16 -7.33
C ARG A 142 -10.36 -1.41 -6.00
N HIS A 143 -9.31 -0.66 -5.74
CA HIS A 143 -8.47 -0.75 -4.55
C HIS A 143 -8.21 0.65 -4.04
N ILE A 144 -7.91 0.77 -2.74
CA ILE A 144 -7.50 2.03 -2.16
C ILE A 144 -6.24 1.91 -1.32
N GLN A 145 -5.48 3.00 -1.28
CA GLN A 145 -4.34 3.21 -0.39
C GLN A 145 -4.38 4.66 0.13
N HIS A 146 -4.27 4.84 1.45
CA HIS A 146 -4.21 6.15 2.08
C HIS A 146 -3.05 6.98 1.54
N VAL A 147 -3.28 8.22 1.15
CA VAL A 147 -2.22 9.15 0.73
C VAL A 147 -1.46 9.60 1.96
N LEU A 148 -0.17 9.34 1.99
CA LEU A 148 0.70 9.70 3.10
C LEU A 148 1.11 11.16 2.98
N THR A 149 1.02 11.90 4.09
CA THR A 149 1.38 13.32 4.16
C THR A 149 2.46 13.53 5.22
N GLU A 150 2.36 14.52 6.09
CA GLU A 150 3.25 14.81 7.22
C GLU A 150 3.75 13.55 7.99
N TYR A 151 4.95 13.62 8.58
CA TYR A 151 5.57 12.52 9.34
C TYR A 151 4.80 12.20 10.64
N LYS A 152 4.77 10.91 10.99
CA LYS A 152 3.87 10.24 11.96
C LYS A 152 2.48 9.97 11.40
N ASN A 153 2.42 9.04 10.46
CA ASN A 153 1.21 8.71 9.71
C ASN A 153 0.80 7.22 9.86
N ILE A 154 -0.17 6.74 9.10
CA ILE A 154 -0.69 5.37 9.11
C ILE A 154 -0.88 4.88 7.68
N GLN A 155 -0.42 3.66 7.39
CA GLN A 155 -0.73 3.00 6.11
C GLN A 155 -2.07 2.31 6.24
N LEU A 156 -3.02 2.68 5.38
CA LEU A 156 -4.32 2.05 5.27
C LEU A 156 -4.52 1.62 3.83
N MET A 157 -4.77 0.34 3.60
CA MET A 157 -5.06 -0.19 2.26
C MET A 157 -6.26 -1.12 2.34
N SER A 158 -7.15 -1.06 1.36
CA SER A 158 -8.24 -2.05 1.24
C SER A 158 -8.24 -2.65 -0.15
N ASP A 159 -8.27 -3.97 -0.18
CA ASP A 159 -8.46 -4.74 -1.41
C ASP A 159 -9.93 -4.78 -1.81
N GLN A 160 -10.20 -4.81 -3.12
CA GLN A 160 -11.54 -4.93 -3.72
C GLN A 160 -12.63 -4.10 -3.04
N VAL A 161 -12.48 -2.77 -3.03
CA VAL A 161 -13.51 -1.85 -2.56
C VAL A 161 -14.67 -1.77 -3.54
N THR A 162 -15.87 -1.48 -3.03
CA THR A 162 -17.03 -1.14 -3.86
C THR A 162 -17.24 0.37 -3.85
N ILE A 163 -17.37 0.95 -5.04
CA ILE A 163 -17.62 2.39 -5.23
C ILE A 163 -18.98 2.56 -5.90
N SER A 164 -19.80 3.45 -5.35
CA SER A 164 -21.12 3.79 -5.90
C SER A 164 -21.28 5.31 -5.99
N GLY A 165 -22.14 5.80 -6.90
CA GLY A 165 -22.40 7.23 -7.09
C GLY A 165 -21.50 7.94 -8.11
N VAL A 166 -20.28 7.42 -8.33
CA VAL A 166 -19.34 7.93 -9.34
C VAL A 166 -18.79 6.81 -10.21
N LYS A 167 -18.49 7.11 -11.48
CA LYS A 167 -17.75 6.23 -12.39
C LYS A 167 -16.61 7.01 -13.02
N PHE A 168 -15.46 6.36 -13.15
CA PHE A 168 -14.30 6.89 -13.85
C PHE A 168 -13.58 5.75 -14.57
N ALA A 169 -13.04 6.06 -15.75
CA ALA A 169 -12.33 5.12 -16.59
C ALA A 169 -10.85 5.03 -16.22
N GLY A 170 -10.18 3.99 -16.70
CA GLY A 170 -8.74 3.78 -16.51
C GLY A 170 -8.38 3.18 -15.16
N GLU A 171 -7.09 2.96 -14.95
CA GLU A 171 -6.56 2.23 -13.79
C GLU A 171 -6.28 3.10 -12.57
N GLY A 172 -6.45 4.42 -12.70
CA GLY A 172 -6.11 5.40 -11.66
C GLY A 172 -4.63 5.81 -11.66
N PRO A 173 -4.15 6.48 -10.60
CA PRO A 173 -4.94 6.83 -9.42
C PRO A 173 -5.91 7.99 -9.68
N VAL A 174 -7.10 7.90 -9.10
CA VAL A 174 -7.92 9.07 -8.74
C VAL A 174 -7.87 9.24 -7.22
N TYR A 175 -8.28 10.39 -6.70
CA TYR A 175 -8.32 10.64 -5.26
C TYR A 175 -9.74 10.48 -4.74
N ALA A 176 -9.89 9.80 -3.61
CA ALA A 176 -11.11 9.74 -2.82
C ALA A 176 -10.88 10.44 -1.47
N HIS A 177 -11.65 11.48 -1.20
CA HIS A 177 -11.57 12.30 -0.01
C HIS A 177 -12.64 11.87 0.97
N PHE A 178 -12.25 11.09 1.97
CA PHE A 178 -13.17 10.64 3.00
C PHE A 178 -13.42 11.79 3.97
N ASN A 179 -14.65 12.00 4.44
CA ASN A 179 -14.99 13.07 5.39
C ASN A 179 -14.53 12.73 6.82
N LEU A 180 -13.23 12.57 6.98
CA LEU A 180 -12.54 12.22 8.20
C LEU A 180 -11.43 13.26 8.40
N PRO A 181 -11.46 14.09 9.44
CA PRO A 181 -10.41 15.09 9.66
C PRO A 181 -9.11 14.40 10.08
N GLU A 182 -8.25 14.02 9.13
CA GLU A 182 -7.01 13.28 9.40
C GLU A 182 -6.17 14.01 10.45
N SER A 183 -6.02 15.34 10.34
CA SER A 183 -5.26 16.14 11.29
C SER A 183 -5.73 15.99 12.75
N ALA A 184 -7.01 15.70 12.98
CA ALA A 184 -7.57 15.51 14.32
C ALA A 184 -7.39 14.08 14.87
N MET A 185 -6.94 13.15 14.03
CA MET A 185 -6.68 11.74 14.39
C MET A 185 -5.19 11.46 14.63
N GLN A 186 -4.32 12.39 14.24
CA GLN A 186 -2.88 12.24 14.34
C GLN A 186 -2.34 12.66 15.73
N PRO A 187 -1.26 12.02 16.23
CA PRO A 187 -0.70 10.78 15.69
C PRO A 187 -1.58 9.56 16.03
N PHE A 188 -1.68 8.60 15.12
CA PHE A 188 -2.31 7.31 15.41
C PHE A 188 -1.50 6.51 16.45
N PRO A 189 -2.17 5.73 17.34
CA PRO A 189 -1.47 4.84 18.26
C PRO A 189 -0.78 3.69 17.51
N GLU A 190 0.33 3.18 18.05
CA GLU A 190 1.06 2.03 17.47
C GLU A 190 0.20 0.78 17.31
N LYS A 191 -0.77 0.59 18.23
CA LYS A 191 -1.81 -0.41 18.12
C LYS A 191 -3.16 0.28 18.00
N VAL A 192 -3.79 0.14 16.84
CA VAL A 192 -5.16 0.64 16.62
C VAL A 192 -6.17 -0.18 17.44
N PRO A 193 -7.28 0.42 17.90
CA PRO A 193 -8.31 -0.29 18.65
C PRO A 193 -9.09 -1.29 17.79
N ASP A 194 -9.72 -2.30 18.39
CA ASP A 194 -10.45 -3.34 17.65
C ASP A 194 -11.63 -2.78 16.83
N ASN A 195 -12.23 -1.67 17.29
CA ASN A 195 -13.31 -0.96 16.63
C ASN A 195 -12.81 0.20 15.72
N PHE A 196 -11.59 0.08 15.20
CA PHE A 196 -11.00 1.11 14.34
C PHE A 196 -11.87 1.43 13.12
N PHE A 197 -11.86 2.70 12.71
CA PHE A 197 -12.75 3.17 11.64
C PHE A 197 -12.50 2.48 10.30
N PHE A 198 -11.26 2.04 10.04
CA PHE A 198 -10.86 1.41 8.79
C PHE A 198 -10.93 -0.12 8.91
N SER A 199 -12.15 -0.67 8.91
CA SER A 199 -12.40 -2.11 9.13
C SER A 199 -13.12 -2.77 7.94
N PRO A 200 -13.05 -4.11 7.80
CA PRO A 200 -13.74 -4.82 6.71
C PRO A 200 -15.22 -4.47 6.60
N GLY A 201 -15.71 -4.24 5.37
CA GLY A 201 -17.12 -3.91 5.11
C GLY A 201 -17.57 -2.52 5.57
N ARG A 202 -16.68 -1.69 6.14
CA ARG A 202 -17.02 -0.31 6.53
C ARG A 202 -17.46 0.49 5.31
N VAL A 203 -18.54 1.26 5.47
CA VAL A 203 -19.04 2.20 4.45
C VAL A 203 -18.66 3.63 4.85
N PHE A 204 -18.07 4.36 3.90
CA PHE A 204 -17.85 5.80 3.97
C PHE A 204 -18.76 6.48 2.96
N THR A 205 -19.60 7.39 3.44
CA THR A 205 -20.60 8.08 2.62
C THR A 205 -20.16 9.49 2.25
N SER A 206 -20.71 10.00 1.15
CA SER A 206 -20.47 11.38 0.69
C SER A 206 -18.98 11.68 0.43
N VAL A 207 -18.25 10.66 -0.03
CA VAL A 207 -16.85 10.76 -0.44
C VAL A 207 -16.76 11.61 -1.69
N THR A 208 -15.87 12.61 -1.68
CA THR A 208 -15.58 13.43 -2.87
C THR A 208 -14.48 12.76 -3.67
N PHE A 209 -14.65 12.64 -4.99
CA PHE A 209 -13.63 12.09 -5.88
C PHE A 209 -13.05 13.20 -6.76
N SER A 210 -11.72 13.21 -6.94
CA SER A 210 -11.02 14.21 -7.76
C SER A 210 -9.83 13.63 -8.53
N LYS A 211 -9.32 14.38 -9.51
CA LYS A 211 -8.10 14.04 -10.24
C LYS A 211 -6.82 14.46 -9.49
N ASP A 212 -6.93 15.35 -8.53
CA ASP A 212 -5.82 15.92 -7.76
C ASP A 212 -6.07 15.84 -6.24
N LEU A 213 -5.00 15.90 -5.46
CA LEU A 213 -5.02 15.82 -4.00
C LEU A 213 -5.75 16.99 -3.34
N ASP A 214 -5.71 18.19 -3.93
CA ASP A 214 -6.34 19.38 -3.36
C ASP A 214 -7.85 19.47 -3.65
N ALA A 215 -8.42 18.44 -4.29
CA ALA A 215 -9.80 18.40 -4.73
C ALA A 215 -10.24 19.59 -5.58
N ARG A 216 -9.34 20.17 -6.40
CA ARG A 216 -9.66 21.28 -7.31
C ARG A 216 -10.35 20.80 -8.58
N GLN A 217 -10.09 19.56 -8.99
CA GLN A 217 -10.66 18.90 -10.17
C GLN A 217 -11.58 17.75 -9.72
N ILE A 218 -12.71 18.10 -9.13
CA ILE A 218 -13.73 17.14 -8.69
C ILE A 218 -14.33 16.42 -9.90
N ILE A 219 -14.43 15.10 -9.82
CA ILE A 219 -15.03 14.23 -10.84
C ILE A 219 -16.35 13.61 -10.40
N GLY A 220 -16.72 13.73 -9.12
CA GLY A 220 -18.02 13.32 -8.62
C GLY A 220 -18.02 13.03 -7.12
N TRP A 221 -19.15 12.48 -6.67
CA TRP A 221 -19.38 12.12 -5.27
C TRP A 221 -19.96 10.71 -5.19
N GLY A 222 -19.69 10.03 -4.09
CA GLY A 222 -20.13 8.66 -3.94
C GLY A 222 -19.91 8.09 -2.56
N ASN A 223 -20.05 6.76 -2.48
CA ASN A 223 -19.76 6.00 -1.29
C ASN A 223 -18.67 4.98 -1.58
N VAL A 224 -17.82 4.72 -0.60
CA VAL A 224 -16.80 3.66 -0.64
C VAL A 224 -17.12 2.64 0.44
N THR A 225 -17.27 1.38 0.04
CA THR A 225 -17.36 0.25 0.97
C THR A 225 -16.06 -0.54 0.93
N LEU A 226 -15.40 -0.69 2.08
CA LEU A 226 -14.16 -1.46 2.19
C LEU A 226 -14.42 -2.94 1.93
N GLY A 227 -13.46 -3.61 1.29
CA GLY A 227 -13.51 -5.05 1.06
C GLY A 227 -13.32 -5.86 2.35
N GLN A 228 -13.18 -7.17 2.21
CA GLN A 228 -12.96 -8.08 3.34
C GLN A 228 -11.50 -8.05 3.85
N THR A 229 -10.55 -7.75 2.96
CA THR A 229 -9.14 -7.60 3.28
C THR A 229 -8.81 -6.12 3.45
N VAL A 230 -8.37 -5.76 4.66
CA VAL A 230 -7.80 -4.45 4.98
C VAL A 230 -6.41 -4.63 5.57
N PHE A 231 -5.51 -3.73 5.24
CA PHE A 231 -4.18 -3.63 5.81
C PHE A 231 -4.05 -2.31 6.58
N ILE A 232 -3.50 -2.39 7.79
CA ILE A 232 -3.30 -1.26 8.69
C ILE A 232 -1.90 -1.39 9.27
N ASP A 233 -1.10 -0.33 9.15
CA ASP A 233 0.22 -0.23 9.78
C ASP A 233 0.46 1.19 10.28
N SER A 234 0.40 1.37 11.60
CA SER A 234 0.74 2.62 12.31
C SER A 234 2.08 2.55 13.05
N SER A 235 2.71 1.38 13.10
CA SER A 235 3.97 1.16 13.82
C SER A 235 5.18 1.25 12.87
N THR A 236 5.16 0.47 11.79
CA THR A 236 6.34 0.25 10.93
C THR A 236 6.63 1.47 10.09
N ILE A 237 5.60 2.08 9.48
CA ILE A 237 5.74 3.37 8.76
C ILE A 237 6.40 4.47 9.60
N ASN A 238 6.20 4.42 10.92
CA ASN A 238 6.67 5.40 11.90
C ASN A 238 7.96 4.99 12.61
N TYR A 239 8.54 3.86 12.20
CA TYR A 239 9.79 3.33 12.74
C TYR A 239 10.94 4.31 12.50
N VAL A 240 11.78 4.45 13.52
CA VAL A 240 13.02 5.23 13.46
C VAL A 240 14.18 4.26 13.74
N PRO A 241 15.07 4.03 12.76
CA PRO A 241 16.26 3.20 12.98
C PRO A 241 17.11 3.73 14.15
N LYS A 242 17.58 2.82 15.01
CA LYS A 242 18.58 3.16 16.01
C LYS A 242 19.94 3.32 15.34
N ALA A 243 20.78 4.20 15.87
CA ALA A 243 22.14 4.39 15.37
C ALA A 243 22.92 3.05 15.40
N GLY A 244 23.47 2.64 14.25
CA GLY A 244 24.27 1.42 14.11
C GLY A 244 23.48 0.16 13.68
N GLU A 245 22.14 0.19 13.69
CA GLU A 245 21.31 -0.83 13.03
C GLU A 245 21.10 -0.35 11.59
N GLY A 246 21.64 -1.03 10.58
CA GLY A 246 21.75 -0.56 9.18
C GLY A 246 20.43 -0.29 8.44
N GLY A 247 19.54 0.53 8.99
CA GLY A 247 18.24 0.90 8.42
C GLY A 247 17.19 -0.22 8.44
N HIS A 248 17.49 -1.42 8.92
CA HIS A 248 16.55 -2.54 8.86
C HIS A 248 15.49 -2.39 9.97
N PRO A 249 14.19 -2.30 9.62
CA PRO A 249 13.15 -2.30 10.63
C PRO A 249 13.09 -3.67 11.33
N PRO A 250 12.77 -3.73 12.64
CA PRO A 250 12.70 -4.97 13.36
C PRO A 250 11.68 -5.92 12.74
N GLY A 251 12.12 -7.14 12.41
CA GLY A 251 11.31 -8.31 12.09
C GLY A 251 10.56 -8.31 10.75
N HIS A 252 10.11 -7.17 10.23
CA HIS A 252 9.08 -7.15 9.17
C HIS A 252 9.60 -7.06 7.72
N LEU A 253 10.81 -6.53 7.51
CA LEU A 253 11.40 -6.32 6.17
C LEU A 253 12.88 -6.70 6.10
N SER A 254 13.41 -7.42 7.10
CA SER A 254 14.81 -7.88 7.15
C SER A 254 15.05 -9.22 6.45
N LEU A 255 14.13 -9.65 5.57
CA LEU A 255 14.21 -10.92 4.85
C LEU A 255 15.26 -10.90 3.75
#